data_AF-A0A8H2X0G7-F1
#
_entry.id   AF-A0A8H2X0G7-F1
#
_cell.length_a   1.000
_cell.length_b   1.000
_cell.length_c   1.000
_cell.angle_alpha   90.00
_cell.angle_beta   90.00
_cell.angle_gamma   90.00
#
_symmetry.space_group_name_H-M   'P 1'
#
loop_
_entity.id
_entity.type
_entity.pdbx_description
1 polymer ?
#
loop_
_entity_poly.entity_id
_entity_poly.type
_entity_poly.pdbx_seq_one_letter_code
_entity_poly.pdbx_strand_id
1 'polypeptide(L)'
;MTTGLTNKGHDQHLKSRAYVGRTPWKNCKKMLKDLDKLRHGPDWDMYTIVIQEKNGVTRPEYLFGRNIIDVIRSLLANPAFKNLLRFAPERHWTCKQSYRMAKQHTEVAPADVIWGNLGINPYEERIRKAICYAATAGLMIFWAIPVSFGVIVSNVSQHCRLPDVVVGIISGILPPVALAILMMLLPIVLRLLARFEGIPRFTGLELSLMTRYFIFQVIHSFLIATISSGLIAALPQLASNPTRLAGSAGGLLQIVPLVLYYVKLYILGSNPCLIYTIRYSLRNVAWGTLFPAMTLITGIGLAYSNISPIINGLVCVAFFLFYQVWKYLFLWQLGQPEAGNTGGLSFPKAV
;
A
#
# COMPACT_ATOMS: atom_id res chain seq x y z
N MET A 1 -12.81 45.31 12.28
CA MET A 1 -13.05 46.38 11.30
C MET A 1 -14.08 47.34 11.87
N THR A 2 -13.65 48.45 12.46
CA THR A 2 -14.53 49.54 12.90
C THR A 2 -14.44 50.64 11.86
N THR A 3 -15.29 50.58 10.84
CA THR A 3 -15.35 51.53 9.72
C THR A 3 -15.75 52.96 10.13
N GLY A 4 -15.96 53.24 11.42
CA GLY A 4 -16.35 54.55 11.95
C GLY A 4 -17.74 55.05 11.52
N LEU A 5 -18.40 54.31 10.63
CA LEU A 5 -19.72 54.62 10.09
C LEU A 5 -20.79 54.28 11.13
N THR A 6 -21.70 55.22 11.34
CA THR A 6 -22.89 54.98 12.17
C THR A 6 -23.81 53.94 11.51
N ASN A 7 -24.61 53.23 12.30
CA ASN A 7 -25.58 52.24 11.79
C ASN A 7 -26.48 52.80 10.68
N LYS A 8 -26.79 54.11 10.75
CA LYS A 8 -27.56 54.83 9.73
C LYS A 8 -26.79 54.95 8.41
N GLY A 9 -25.47 55.16 8.46
CA GLY A 9 -24.59 55.18 7.29
C GLY A 9 -24.46 53.81 6.62
N HIS A 10 -24.41 52.72 7.41
CA HIS A 10 -24.41 51.35 6.87
C HIS A 10 -25.72 51.03 6.12
N ASP A 11 -26.86 51.43 6.68
CA ASP A 11 -28.17 51.27 6.03
C ASP A 11 -28.30 52.12 4.75
N GLN A 12 -27.67 53.29 4.71
CA GLN A 12 -27.63 54.15 3.53
C GLN A 12 -26.76 53.55 2.42
N HIS A 13 -25.69 52.84 2.77
CA HIS A 13 -24.82 52.18 1.80
C HIS A 13 -25.52 50.99 1.11
N LEU A 14 -26.28 50.19 1.85
CA LEU A 14 -27.13 49.13 1.29
C LEU A 14 -28.22 49.67 0.35
N LYS A 15 -28.60 50.94 0.52
CA LYS A 15 -29.56 51.65 -0.34
C LYS A 15 -28.90 52.46 -1.46
N SER A 16 -27.58 52.38 -1.61
CA SER A 16 -26.86 53.07 -2.68
C SER A 16 -27.13 52.40 -4.03
N ARG A 17 -26.95 53.15 -5.13
CA ARG A 17 -27.14 52.65 -6.51
C ARG A 17 -26.32 51.39 -6.81
N ALA A 18 -25.24 51.13 -6.08
CA ALA A 18 -24.42 49.93 -6.24
C ALA A 18 -25.13 48.63 -5.81
N TYR A 19 -26.02 48.70 -4.80
CA TYR A 19 -26.64 47.52 -4.18
C TYR A 19 -28.16 47.44 -4.32
N VAL A 20 -28.82 48.56 -4.67
CA VAL A 20 -30.27 48.60 -4.93
C VAL A 20 -30.66 47.57 -6.00
N GLY A 21 -31.56 46.65 -5.63
CA GLY A 21 -32.06 45.56 -6.49
C GLY A 21 -31.15 44.34 -6.60
N ARG A 22 -29.93 44.38 -6.03
CA ARG A 22 -28.97 43.26 -6.06
C ARG A 22 -28.87 42.48 -4.74
N THR A 23 -29.34 43.07 -3.63
CA THR A 23 -29.34 42.41 -2.32
C THR A 23 -30.75 42.22 -1.78
N PRO A 24 -31.06 41.07 -1.15
CA PRO A 24 -32.40 40.79 -0.62
C PRO A 24 -32.76 41.57 0.66
N TRP A 25 -31.77 42.21 1.32
CA TRP A 25 -31.96 42.85 2.62
C TRP A 25 -32.29 44.33 2.51
N LYS A 26 -33.32 44.76 3.25
CA LYS A 26 -33.77 46.17 3.29
C LYS A 26 -32.88 47.06 4.17
N ASN A 27 -32.33 46.50 5.25
CA ASN A 27 -31.46 47.18 6.22
C ASN A 27 -30.36 46.20 6.71
N CYS A 28 -29.25 46.75 7.20
CA CYS A 28 -28.09 46.00 7.67
C CYS A 28 -28.43 45.08 8.86
N LYS A 29 -29.34 45.52 9.75
CA LYS A 29 -29.82 44.69 10.87
C LYS A 29 -30.53 43.40 10.43
N LYS A 30 -31.26 43.44 9.30
CA LYS A 30 -31.90 42.22 8.74
C LYS A 30 -30.86 41.30 8.09
N MET A 31 -29.88 41.89 7.42
CA MET A 31 -28.76 41.15 6.83
C MET A 31 -27.96 40.42 7.90
N LEU A 32 -27.57 41.11 8.98
CA LEU A 32 -26.85 40.51 10.10
C LEU A 32 -27.68 39.40 10.76
N LYS A 33 -28.97 39.62 10.99
CA LYS A 33 -29.86 38.57 11.51
C LYS A 33 -29.99 37.35 10.62
N ASP A 34 -29.90 37.50 9.30
CA ASP A 34 -29.88 36.35 8.39
C ASP A 34 -28.50 35.69 8.33
N LEU A 35 -27.43 36.46 8.50
CA LEU A 35 -26.06 35.96 8.61
C LEU A 35 -25.91 35.09 9.87
N ASP A 36 -26.47 35.52 11.00
CA ASP A 36 -26.46 34.79 12.27
C ASP A 36 -27.27 33.48 12.22
N LYS A 37 -28.25 33.39 11.31
CA LYS A 37 -29.01 32.14 11.05
C LYS A 37 -28.22 31.13 10.22
N LEU A 38 -27.15 31.54 9.54
CA LEU A 38 -26.33 30.60 8.79
C LEU A 38 -25.68 29.63 9.75
N ARG A 39 -25.45 28.40 9.29
CA ARG A 39 -24.79 27.37 10.09
C ARG A 39 -23.35 27.82 10.38
N HIS A 40 -23.11 28.32 11.58
CA HIS A 40 -21.81 28.79 12.05
C HIS A 40 -21.20 27.74 12.98
N GLY A 41 -19.87 27.78 13.10
CA GLY A 41 -19.15 26.93 14.05
C GLY A 41 -19.42 27.34 15.50
N PRO A 42 -18.74 26.70 16.48
CA PRO A 42 -18.88 27.00 17.90
C PRO A 42 -18.71 28.50 18.18
N ASP A 43 -19.40 28.99 19.21
CA ASP A 43 -19.37 30.40 19.61
C ASP A 43 -17.96 30.86 20.03
N TRP A 44 -17.75 32.16 19.96
CA TRP A 44 -16.51 32.80 20.39
C TRP A 44 -16.58 33.17 21.86
N ASP A 45 -15.60 32.73 22.63
CA ASP A 45 -15.42 33.11 24.01
C ASP A 45 -14.43 34.28 24.11
N MET A 46 -14.74 35.24 24.97
CA MET A 46 -13.88 36.38 25.25
C MET A 46 -13.10 36.12 26.54
N TYR A 47 -11.78 36.11 26.46
CA TYR A 47 -10.88 35.94 27.58
C TYR A 47 -10.23 37.28 27.89
N THR A 48 -10.33 37.73 29.14
CA THR A 48 -9.65 38.93 29.61
C THR A 48 -8.31 38.54 30.20
N ILE A 49 -7.23 39.02 29.60
CA ILE A 49 -5.87 38.84 30.09
C ILE A 49 -5.39 40.20 30.61
N VAL A 50 -4.95 40.24 31.86
CA VAL A 50 -4.41 41.46 32.46
C VAL A 50 -2.91 41.47 32.22
N ILE A 51 -2.44 42.40 31.39
CA ILE A 51 -1.02 42.55 31.10
C ILE A 51 -0.47 43.69 31.98
N GLN A 52 0.58 43.38 32.72
CA GLN A 52 1.31 44.32 33.56
C GLN A 52 2.41 44.98 32.71
N GLU A 53 2.29 46.27 32.42
CA GLU A 53 3.37 47.03 31.76
C GLU A 53 4.51 47.32 32.75
N LYS A 54 5.74 47.51 32.25
CA LYS A 54 6.95 47.82 33.05
C LYS A 54 6.80 49.03 33.99
N ASN A 55 5.82 49.92 33.73
CA ASN A 55 5.54 51.11 34.52
C ASN A 55 4.53 50.85 35.66
N GLY A 56 4.13 49.60 35.92
CA GLY A 56 3.18 49.23 36.99
C GLY A 56 1.71 49.49 36.66
N VAL A 57 1.39 49.88 35.42
CA VAL A 57 0.02 50.08 34.95
C VAL A 57 -0.53 48.78 34.37
N THR A 58 -1.68 48.33 34.89
CA THR A 58 -2.42 47.18 34.35
C THR A 58 -3.30 47.60 33.19
N ARG A 59 -3.16 46.94 32.04
CA ARG A 59 -4.08 47.07 30.90
C ARG A 59 -4.82 45.75 30.68
N PRO A 60 -6.17 45.75 30.65
CA PRO A 60 -6.92 44.56 30.24
C PRO A 60 -6.90 44.45 28.71
N GLU A 61 -6.38 43.34 28.20
CA GLU A 61 -6.54 42.96 26.79
C GLU A 61 -7.58 41.84 26.65
N TYR A 62 -8.36 41.94 25.59
CA TYR A 62 -9.44 40.99 25.26
C TYR A 62 -8.95 40.06 24.16
N LEU A 63 -8.86 38.77 24.47
CA LEU A 63 -8.49 37.72 23.53
C LEU A 63 -9.74 36.93 23.16
N PHE A 64 -10.03 36.82 21.86
CA PHE A 64 -11.16 36.03 21.38
C PHE A 64 -10.67 34.64 20.97
N GLY A 65 -11.21 33.61 21.59
CA GLY A 65 -10.83 32.21 21.36
C GLY A 65 -12.05 31.31 21.18
N ARG A 66 -11.82 30.11 20.65
CA ARG A 66 -12.83 29.04 20.61
C ARG A 66 -12.29 27.81 21.30
N ASN A 67 -13.16 27.03 21.93
CA ASN A 67 -12.78 25.74 22.48
C ASN A 67 -12.40 24.78 21.34
N ILE A 68 -11.15 24.33 21.34
CA ILE A 68 -10.59 23.49 20.28
C ILE A 68 -11.33 22.14 20.18
N ILE A 69 -11.84 21.62 21.31
CA ILE A 69 -12.56 20.34 21.35
C ILE A 69 -13.90 20.47 20.62
N ASP A 70 -14.62 21.57 20.83
CA ASP A 70 -15.90 21.82 20.17
C ASP A 70 -15.72 22.13 18.69
N VAL A 71 -14.62 22.81 18.32
CA VAL A 71 -14.26 23.00 16.91
C VAL A 71 -14.02 21.67 16.23
N ILE A 72 -13.20 20.78 16.79
CA ILE A 72 -12.93 19.45 16.22
C ILE A 72 -14.21 18.61 16.16
N ARG A 73 -15.03 18.63 17.21
CA ARG A 73 -16.31 17.91 17.24
C ARG A 73 -17.26 18.40 16.15
N SER A 74 -17.41 19.72 15.99
CA SER A 74 -18.26 20.31 14.96
C SER A 74 -17.77 20.02 13.54
N LEU A 75 -16.45 19.94 13.35
CA LEU A 75 -15.80 19.61 12.09
C LEU A 75 -16.08 18.15 11.71
N LEU A 76 -15.85 17.21 12.63
CA LEU A 76 -16.07 15.78 12.42
C LEU A 76 -17.55 15.40 12.32
N ALA A 77 -18.43 16.13 13.01
CA ALA A 77 -19.88 15.94 12.92
C ALA A 77 -20.45 16.43 11.57
N ASN A 78 -19.70 17.23 10.81
CA ASN A 78 -20.18 17.74 9.54
C ASN A 78 -20.20 16.62 8.47
N PRO A 79 -21.38 16.22 7.97
CA PRO A 79 -21.49 15.13 6.99
C PRO A 79 -20.76 15.45 5.68
N ALA A 80 -20.69 16.71 5.28
CA ALA A 80 -19.95 17.12 4.08
C ALA A 80 -18.44 16.87 4.24
N PHE A 81 -17.87 17.24 5.40
CA PHE A 81 -16.47 17.00 5.71
C PHE A 81 -16.17 15.51 5.89
N LYS A 82 -17.08 14.76 6.54
CA LYS A 82 -16.98 13.32 6.70
C LYS A 82 -16.99 12.56 5.37
N ASN A 83 -17.75 13.05 4.39
CA ASN A 83 -17.76 12.48 3.04
C ASN A 83 -16.45 12.78 2.29
N LEU A 84 -15.88 13.97 2.43
CA LEU A 84 -14.57 14.32 1.87
C LEU A 84 -13.40 13.56 2.53
N LEU A 85 -13.51 13.26 3.82
CA LEU A 85 -12.50 12.47 4.55
C LEU A 85 -12.52 10.98 4.22
N ARG A 86 -13.63 10.46 3.67
CA ARG A 86 -13.64 9.09 3.16
C ARG A 86 -12.83 9.07 1.87
N PHE A 87 -11.56 8.74 1.98
CA PHE A 87 -10.71 8.41 0.85
C PHE A 87 -11.21 7.10 0.22
N ALA A 88 -12.28 7.19 -0.54
CA ALA A 88 -12.73 6.15 -1.45
C ALA A 88 -12.39 6.65 -2.85
N PRO A 89 -11.78 5.82 -3.73
CA PRO A 89 -11.62 6.20 -5.12
C PRO A 89 -13.00 6.40 -5.75
N GLU A 90 -13.45 7.65 -5.86
CA GLU A 90 -14.70 7.97 -6.52
C GLU A 90 -14.52 7.75 -8.03
N ARG A 91 -15.34 6.87 -8.59
CA ARG A 91 -15.47 6.76 -10.05
C ARG A 91 -16.24 7.99 -10.53
N HIS A 92 -15.53 9.02 -10.95
CA HIS A 92 -16.15 10.13 -11.64
C HIS A 92 -16.47 9.70 -13.07
N TRP A 93 -17.76 9.71 -13.39
CA TRP A 93 -18.28 9.39 -14.71
C TRP A 93 -18.51 10.72 -15.45
N THR A 94 -17.78 10.98 -16.52
CA THR A 94 -18.17 12.04 -17.45
C THR A 94 -18.01 11.60 -18.89
N CYS A 95 -19.13 11.64 -19.61
CA CYS A 95 -19.17 11.89 -21.04
C CYS A 95 -20.59 12.37 -21.38
N LYS A 96 -20.70 13.52 -22.06
CA LYS A 96 -21.96 14.04 -22.63
C LYS A 96 -22.34 13.34 -23.95
N GLN A 97 -21.72 12.18 -24.23
CA GLN A 97 -21.92 11.36 -25.42
C GLN A 97 -22.38 9.97 -24.98
N SER A 98 -23.68 9.76 -25.12
CA SER A 98 -24.52 8.87 -24.31
C SER A 98 -24.33 7.35 -24.49
N TYR A 99 -23.28 6.86 -25.13
CA TYR A 99 -23.19 5.42 -25.48
C TYR A 99 -21.84 4.73 -25.24
N ARG A 100 -20.80 5.41 -24.75
CA ARG A 100 -19.51 4.78 -24.40
C ARG A 100 -19.04 5.23 -23.02
N MET A 101 -19.23 4.36 -22.03
CA MET A 101 -18.66 4.55 -20.69
C MET A 101 -17.19 4.11 -20.70
N ALA A 102 -16.27 5.06 -20.48
CA ALA A 102 -14.85 4.80 -20.31
C ALA A 102 -14.47 4.81 -18.83
N LYS A 103 -13.58 3.90 -18.41
CA LYS A 103 -12.99 3.95 -17.06
C LYS A 103 -12.01 5.12 -17.01
N GLN A 104 -12.12 5.96 -15.99
CA GLN A 104 -11.19 7.05 -15.73
C GLN A 104 -10.39 6.76 -14.46
N HIS A 105 -9.11 7.13 -14.47
CA HIS A 105 -8.24 7.10 -13.31
C HIS A 105 -7.80 8.54 -13.00
N THR A 106 -8.13 9.02 -11.81
CA THR A 106 -7.70 10.33 -11.30
C THR A 106 -6.41 10.16 -10.49
N GLU A 107 -5.64 11.24 -10.36
CA GLU A 107 -4.46 11.31 -9.46
C GLU A 107 -3.38 10.25 -9.74
N VAL A 108 -3.21 9.87 -11.01
CA VAL A 108 -2.18 8.91 -11.43
C VAL A 108 -0.92 9.66 -11.84
N ALA A 109 0.23 9.31 -11.25
CA ALA A 109 1.52 9.82 -11.70
C ALA A 109 1.78 9.39 -13.16
N PRO A 110 2.30 10.26 -14.04
CA PRO A 110 2.57 9.89 -15.44
C PRO A 110 3.48 8.66 -15.58
N ALA A 111 4.40 8.48 -14.63
CA ALA A 111 5.29 7.32 -14.57
C ALA A 111 4.58 5.99 -14.23
N ASP A 112 3.40 6.03 -13.59
CA ASP A 112 2.60 4.84 -13.27
C ASP A 112 1.79 4.35 -14.49
N VAL A 113 1.63 5.17 -15.53
CA VAL A 113 0.77 4.86 -16.67
C VAL A 113 1.46 3.90 -17.65
N ILE A 114 0.81 2.78 -17.93
CA ILE A 114 1.18 1.85 -19.00
C ILE A 114 0.47 2.29 -20.28
N TRP A 115 1.14 3.16 -21.05
CA TRP A 115 0.58 3.77 -22.27
C TRP A 115 0.05 2.76 -23.30
N GLY A 116 0.73 1.62 -23.44
CA GLY A 116 0.32 0.56 -24.37
C GLY A 116 -1.04 -0.10 -24.05
N ASN A 117 -1.54 0.05 -22.81
CA ASN A 117 -2.80 -0.53 -22.38
C ASN A 117 -3.97 0.47 -22.36
N LEU A 118 -3.72 1.75 -22.65
CA LEU A 118 -4.71 2.81 -22.50
C LEU A 118 -5.82 2.77 -23.59
N GLY A 119 -5.47 2.28 -24.79
CA GLY A 119 -6.36 2.23 -25.96
C GLY A 119 -7.20 0.95 -26.10
N ILE A 120 -7.19 0.07 -25.10
CA ILE A 120 -7.86 -1.24 -25.20
C ILE A 120 -9.38 -1.08 -25.07
N ASN A 121 -10.13 -1.77 -25.94
CA ASN A 121 -11.59 -1.80 -25.88
C ASN A 121 -12.06 -2.52 -24.59
N PRO A 122 -13.05 -2.00 -23.82
CA PRO A 122 -13.51 -2.63 -22.58
C PRO A 122 -13.97 -4.09 -22.71
N TYR A 123 -14.50 -4.51 -23.86
CA TYR A 123 -14.87 -5.92 -24.10
C TYR A 123 -13.63 -6.81 -24.27
N GLU A 124 -12.64 -6.32 -25.00
CA GLU A 124 -11.36 -6.99 -25.18
C GLU A 124 -10.60 -7.11 -23.84
N GLU A 125 -10.63 -6.05 -23.02
CA GLU A 125 -10.09 -6.07 -21.65
C GLU A 125 -10.73 -7.20 -20.81
N ARG A 126 -12.05 -7.38 -20.87
CA ARG A 126 -12.76 -8.45 -20.14
C ARG A 126 -12.35 -9.84 -20.60
N ILE A 127 -12.25 -10.06 -21.90
CA ILE A 127 -11.84 -11.36 -22.47
C ILE A 127 -10.38 -11.65 -22.09
N ARG A 128 -9.47 -10.69 -22.28
CA ARG A 128 -8.05 -10.80 -21.88
C ARG A 128 -7.93 -11.11 -20.39
N LYS A 129 -8.72 -10.44 -19.55
CA LYS A 129 -8.78 -10.71 -18.12
C LYS A 129 -9.23 -12.15 -17.83
N ALA A 130 -10.31 -12.62 -18.43
CA ALA A 130 -10.78 -14.00 -18.24
C ALA A 130 -9.70 -15.02 -18.63
N ILE A 131 -9.05 -14.83 -19.79
CA ILE A 131 -7.95 -15.68 -20.26
C ILE A 131 -6.77 -15.65 -19.27
N CYS A 132 -6.36 -14.48 -18.78
CA CYS A 132 -5.25 -14.35 -17.85
C CYS A 132 -5.53 -15.03 -16.49
N TYR A 133 -6.78 -14.97 -16.01
CA TYR A 133 -7.19 -15.67 -14.79
C TYR A 133 -7.25 -17.20 -15.01
N ALA A 134 -7.76 -17.66 -16.15
CA ALA A 134 -7.73 -19.07 -16.52
C ALA A 134 -6.30 -19.60 -16.65
N ALA A 135 -5.41 -18.83 -17.30
CA ALA A 135 -3.99 -19.15 -17.41
C ALA A 135 -3.29 -19.19 -16.04
N THR A 136 -3.67 -18.28 -15.12
CA THR A 136 -3.14 -18.30 -13.74
C THR A 136 -3.59 -19.56 -12.99
N ALA A 137 -4.85 -19.98 -13.15
CA ALA A 137 -5.36 -21.22 -12.56
C ALA A 137 -4.70 -22.47 -13.16
N GLY A 138 -4.49 -22.50 -14.49
CA GLY A 138 -3.75 -23.57 -15.16
C GLY A 138 -2.30 -23.64 -14.71
N LEU A 139 -1.60 -22.48 -14.68
CA LEU A 139 -0.24 -22.36 -14.16
C LEU A 139 -0.15 -22.93 -12.74
N MET A 140 -1.13 -22.62 -11.90
CA MET A 140 -1.18 -23.13 -10.53
C MET A 140 -1.23 -24.66 -10.48
N ILE A 141 -2.01 -25.33 -11.33
CA ILE A 141 -2.07 -26.81 -11.37
C ILE A 141 -0.75 -27.38 -11.89
N PHE A 142 -0.23 -26.86 -13.01
CA PHE A 142 1.01 -27.37 -13.60
C PHE A 142 2.24 -27.12 -12.73
N TRP A 143 2.22 -26.10 -11.87
CA TRP A 143 3.32 -25.79 -10.97
C TRP A 143 3.52 -26.84 -9.86
N ALA A 144 2.53 -27.68 -9.59
CA ALA A 144 2.71 -28.81 -8.67
C ALA A 144 3.76 -29.81 -9.18
N ILE A 145 3.93 -29.95 -10.51
CA ILE A 145 4.82 -30.94 -11.12
C ILE A 145 6.31 -30.63 -10.83
N PRO A 146 6.83 -29.39 -11.07
CA PRO A 146 8.22 -29.08 -10.71
C PRO A 146 8.47 -29.14 -9.19
N VAL A 147 7.47 -28.77 -8.38
CA VAL A 147 7.59 -28.78 -6.92
C VAL A 147 7.69 -30.21 -6.40
N SER A 148 6.85 -31.13 -6.89
CA SER A 148 6.89 -32.54 -6.48
C SER A 148 8.18 -33.22 -6.93
N PHE A 149 8.72 -32.86 -8.10
CA PHE A 149 10.03 -33.34 -8.53
C PHE A 149 11.14 -32.98 -7.53
N GLY A 150 11.15 -31.75 -7.02
CA GLY A 150 12.10 -31.34 -5.98
C GLY A 150 12.01 -32.19 -4.70
N VAL A 151 10.79 -32.58 -4.30
CA VAL A 151 10.56 -33.46 -3.15
C VAL A 151 11.10 -34.87 -3.40
N ILE A 152 10.90 -35.41 -4.61
CA ILE A 152 11.42 -36.74 -4.99
C ILE A 152 12.96 -36.73 -4.95
N VAL A 153 13.59 -35.70 -5.53
CA VAL A 153 15.07 -35.56 -5.53
C VAL A 153 15.62 -35.46 -4.11
N SER A 154 14.92 -34.79 -3.19
CA SER A 154 15.35 -34.71 -1.79
C SER A 154 15.38 -36.07 -1.08
N ASN A 155 14.63 -37.07 -1.56
CA ASN A 155 14.56 -38.43 -1.02
C ASN A 155 15.27 -39.47 -1.90
N VAL A 156 16.30 -39.05 -2.67
CA VAL A 156 17.07 -39.94 -3.56
C VAL A 156 17.78 -41.07 -2.81
N SER A 157 18.12 -40.88 -1.53
CA SER A 157 18.75 -41.88 -0.66
C SER A 157 17.91 -43.15 -0.47
N GLN A 158 16.58 -43.05 -0.62
CA GLN A 158 15.67 -44.19 -0.52
C GLN A 158 15.62 -45.04 -1.79
N HIS A 159 16.00 -44.47 -2.95
CA HIS A 159 15.81 -45.09 -4.26
C HIS A 159 17.13 -45.52 -4.93
N CYS A 160 18.25 -44.86 -4.65
CA CYS A 160 19.54 -45.15 -5.25
C CYS A 160 20.66 -45.25 -4.21
N ARG A 161 21.43 -46.35 -4.21
CA ARG A 161 22.66 -46.51 -3.43
C ARG A 161 23.82 -45.81 -4.15
N LEU A 162 23.98 -44.53 -3.88
CA LEU A 162 25.11 -43.68 -4.30
C LEU A 162 26.04 -43.42 -3.10
N PRO A 163 27.31 -43.03 -3.31
CA PRO A 163 28.20 -42.67 -2.21
C PRO A 163 27.65 -41.50 -1.37
N ASP A 164 27.82 -41.58 -0.04
CA ASP A 164 27.16 -40.69 0.94
C ASP A 164 27.40 -39.19 0.70
N VAL A 165 28.59 -38.83 0.20
CA VAL A 165 28.93 -37.43 -0.12
C VAL A 165 28.06 -36.89 -1.27
N VAL A 166 27.81 -37.71 -2.30
CA VAL A 166 27.01 -37.32 -3.47
C VAL A 166 25.53 -37.25 -3.10
N VAL A 167 25.05 -38.21 -2.30
CA VAL A 167 23.68 -38.18 -1.76
C VAL A 167 23.47 -36.96 -0.86
N GLY A 168 24.46 -36.58 -0.05
CA GLY A 168 24.39 -35.37 0.79
C GLY A 168 24.28 -34.07 -0.01
N ILE A 169 25.04 -33.94 -1.11
CA ILE A 169 24.98 -32.76 -1.98
C ILE A 169 23.64 -32.71 -2.74
N ILE A 170 23.21 -33.84 -3.32
CA ILE A 170 21.99 -33.93 -4.12
C ILE A 170 20.72 -33.81 -3.26
N SER A 171 20.72 -34.34 -2.03
CA SER A 171 19.55 -34.23 -1.13
C SER A 171 19.53 -32.91 -0.35
N GLY A 172 20.70 -32.39 0.03
CA GLY A 172 20.80 -31.23 0.91
C GLY A 172 20.81 -29.87 0.22
N ILE A 173 21.45 -29.75 -0.96
CA ILE A 173 21.70 -28.44 -1.59
C ILE A 173 20.86 -28.22 -2.84
N LEU A 174 20.80 -29.24 -3.72
CA LEU A 174 20.15 -29.11 -5.02
C LEU A 174 18.64 -28.77 -4.92
N PRO A 175 17.82 -29.42 -4.06
CA PRO A 175 16.39 -29.16 -4.02
C PRO A 175 16.07 -27.76 -3.50
N PRO A 176 16.66 -27.25 -2.40
CA PRO A 176 16.43 -25.87 -1.96
C PRO A 176 16.80 -24.82 -3.00
N VAL A 177 17.94 -24.99 -3.70
CA VAL A 177 18.38 -24.04 -4.73
C VAL A 177 17.47 -24.09 -5.95
N ALA A 178 17.14 -25.29 -6.44
CA ALA A 178 16.23 -25.46 -7.58
C ALA A 178 14.83 -24.90 -7.27
N LEU A 179 14.32 -25.17 -6.06
CA LEU A 179 13.05 -24.63 -5.59
C LEU A 179 13.10 -23.11 -5.43
N ALA A 180 14.21 -22.53 -4.95
CA ALA A 180 14.36 -21.08 -4.84
C ALA A 180 14.34 -20.40 -6.22
N ILE A 181 15.06 -20.96 -7.20
CA ILE A 181 15.07 -20.46 -8.58
C ILE A 181 13.66 -20.57 -9.20
N LEU A 182 13.01 -21.71 -9.00
CA LEU A 182 11.64 -21.94 -9.45
C LEU A 182 10.69 -20.89 -8.84
N MET A 183 10.71 -20.70 -7.52
CA MET A 183 9.85 -19.74 -6.83
C MET A 183 10.16 -18.29 -7.20
N MET A 184 11.39 -17.97 -7.60
CA MET A 184 11.75 -16.65 -8.14
C MET A 184 11.14 -16.41 -9.53
N LEU A 185 11.00 -17.46 -10.35
CA LEU A 185 10.39 -17.38 -11.68
C LEU A 185 8.88 -17.08 -11.62
N LEU A 186 8.18 -17.62 -10.62
CA LEU A 186 6.72 -17.51 -10.52
C LEU A 186 6.18 -16.06 -10.57
N PRO A 187 6.62 -15.12 -9.70
CA PRO A 187 6.10 -13.75 -9.76
C PRO A 187 6.46 -13.03 -11.07
N ILE A 188 7.53 -13.43 -11.76
CA ILE A 188 7.90 -12.88 -13.07
C ILE A 188 6.86 -13.30 -14.11
N VAL A 189 6.48 -14.58 -14.14
CA VAL A 189 5.44 -15.09 -15.04
C VAL A 189 4.08 -14.46 -14.74
N LEU A 190 3.71 -14.34 -13.46
CA LEU A 190 2.45 -13.72 -13.07
C LEU A 190 2.38 -12.23 -13.42
N ARG A 191 3.50 -11.49 -13.31
CA ARG A 191 3.59 -10.09 -13.78
C ARG A 191 3.40 -10.00 -15.29
N LEU A 192 4.00 -10.91 -16.05
CA LEU A 192 3.85 -10.95 -17.50
C LEU A 192 2.38 -11.19 -17.89
N LEU A 193 1.70 -12.15 -17.25
CA LEU A 193 0.27 -12.39 -17.44
C LEU A 193 -0.58 -11.18 -17.03
N ALA A 194 -0.25 -10.52 -15.92
CA ALA A 194 -0.94 -9.31 -15.48
C ALA A 194 -0.74 -8.12 -16.45
N ARG A 195 0.39 -8.05 -17.16
CA ARG A 195 0.60 -7.05 -18.21
C ARG A 195 -0.30 -7.29 -19.42
N PHE A 196 -0.52 -8.55 -19.79
CA PHE A 196 -1.42 -8.94 -20.89
C PHE A 196 -2.91 -8.72 -20.59
N GLU A 197 -3.30 -8.62 -19.31
CA GLU A 197 -4.67 -8.32 -18.87
C GLU A 197 -5.18 -6.96 -19.37
N GLY A 198 -4.28 -6.02 -19.73
CA GLY A 198 -4.65 -4.69 -20.18
C GLY A 198 -4.83 -3.68 -19.04
N ILE A 199 -4.20 -3.91 -17.88
CA ILE A 199 -4.23 -2.94 -16.77
C ILE A 199 -3.43 -1.69 -17.18
N PRO A 200 -4.00 -0.47 -17.07
CA PRO A 200 -3.35 0.76 -17.54
C PRO A 200 -2.33 1.35 -16.55
N ARG A 201 -2.10 0.72 -15.39
CA ARG A 201 -1.22 1.21 -14.32
C ARG A 201 -0.26 0.14 -13.80
N PHE A 202 0.97 0.50 -13.46
CA PHE A 202 1.93 -0.40 -12.81
C PHE A 202 1.49 -0.75 -11.38
N THR A 203 0.97 0.22 -10.63
CA THR A 203 0.38 0.02 -9.30
C THR A 203 -0.78 -0.99 -9.33
N GLY A 204 -1.64 -0.88 -10.35
CA GLY A 204 -2.74 -1.82 -10.57
C GLY A 204 -2.25 -3.23 -10.92
N LEU A 205 -1.15 -3.34 -11.67
CA LEU A 205 -0.52 -4.60 -12.00
C LEU A 205 0.04 -5.28 -10.73
N GLU A 206 0.75 -4.55 -9.88
CA GLU A 206 1.26 -5.08 -8.60
C GLU A 206 0.12 -5.50 -7.66
N LEU A 207 -1.03 -4.80 -7.66
CA LEU A 207 -2.20 -5.18 -6.87
C LEU A 207 -2.89 -6.45 -7.39
N SER A 208 -2.95 -6.63 -8.71
CA SER A 208 -3.42 -7.88 -9.34
C SER A 208 -2.47 -9.03 -9.03
N LEU A 209 -1.16 -8.79 -9.13
CA LEU A 209 -0.11 -9.75 -8.78
C LEU A 209 -0.24 -10.21 -7.32
N MET A 210 -0.40 -9.26 -6.40
CA MET A 210 -0.59 -9.53 -4.97
C MET A 210 -1.70 -10.55 -4.73
N THR A 211 -2.86 -10.37 -5.38
CA THR A 211 -4.02 -11.27 -5.22
C THR A 211 -3.70 -12.67 -5.76
N ARG A 212 -3.13 -12.75 -6.97
CA ARG A 212 -2.84 -14.02 -7.65
C ARG A 212 -1.77 -14.82 -6.92
N TYR A 213 -0.70 -14.14 -6.50
CA TYR A 213 0.41 -14.75 -5.79
C TYR A 213 -0.02 -15.21 -4.39
N PHE A 214 -0.88 -14.45 -3.70
CA PHE A 214 -1.46 -14.88 -2.42
C PHE A 214 -2.29 -16.16 -2.57
N ILE A 215 -3.21 -16.23 -3.54
CA ILE A 215 -4.01 -17.44 -3.79
C ILE A 215 -3.10 -18.64 -4.09
N PHE A 216 -2.07 -18.44 -4.90
CA PHE A 216 -1.08 -19.46 -5.20
C PHE A 216 -0.38 -19.97 -3.94
N GLN A 217 0.12 -19.06 -3.10
CA GLN A 217 0.81 -19.39 -1.85
C GLN A 217 -0.10 -20.12 -0.85
N VAL A 218 -1.34 -19.67 -0.68
CA VAL A 218 -2.30 -20.34 0.20
C VAL A 218 -2.54 -21.77 -0.26
N ILE A 219 -2.68 -22.02 -1.56
CA ILE A 219 -2.98 -23.37 -2.03
C ILE A 219 -1.75 -24.27 -1.97
N HIS A 220 -0.57 -23.79 -2.41
CA HIS A 220 0.63 -24.62 -2.44
C HIS A 220 1.38 -24.71 -1.12
N SER A 221 1.55 -23.59 -0.42
CA SER A 221 2.35 -23.55 0.80
C SER A 221 1.54 -23.87 2.06
N PHE A 222 0.22 -23.64 2.05
CA PHE A 222 -0.63 -23.91 3.20
C PHE A 222 -1.53 -25.14 3.00
N LEU A 223 -2.42 -25.18 2.01
CA LEU A 223 -3.38 -26.28 1.85
C LEU A 223 -2.71 -27.62 1.49
N ILE A 224 -1.85 -27.66 0.46
CA ILE A 224 -1.16 -28.90 0.07
C ILE A 224 -0.26 -29.41 1.21
N ALA A 225 0.48 -28.52 1.88
CA ALA A 225 1.32 -28.90 3.02
C ALA A 225 0.48 -29.50 4.17
N THR A 226 -0.68 -28.91 4.46
CA THR A 226 -1.59 -29.40 5.50
C THR A 226 -2.14 -30.78 5.17
N ILE A 227 -2.54 -31.03 3.92
CA ILE A 227 -3.07 -32.33 3.47
C ILE A 227 -1.95 -33.39 3.43
N SER A 228 -0.75 -33.03 2.98
CA SER A 228 0.34 -34.00 2.75
C SER A 228 1.07 -34.44 4.01
N SER A 229 1.16 -33.59 5.04
CA SER A 229 2.04 -33.84 6.20
C SER A 229 1.31 -33.95 7.54
N GLY A 230 -0.03 -33.86 7.56
CA GLY A 230 -0.84 -34.10 8.75
C GLY A 230 -0.33 -33.34 9.97
N LEU A 231 -0.34 -32.01 9.92
CA LEU A 231 -0.24 -30.97 10.99
C LEU A 231 0.81 -31.08 12.11
N ILE A 232 1.17 -32.27 12.59
CA ILE A 232 2.00 -32.55 13.78
C ILE A 232 3.45 -32.84 13.38
N ALA A 233 3.71 -33.40 12.19
CA ALA A 233 5.07 -33.74 11.73
C ALA A 233 5.94 -32.51 11.39
N ALA A 234 5.34 -31.33 11.19
CA ALA A 234 6.06 -30.08 10.87
C ALA A 234 6.51 -29.29 12.11
N LEU A 235 5.93 -29.56 13.29
CA LEU A 235 6.24 -28.86 14.55
C LEU A 235 7.71 -29.01 15.01
N PRO A 236 8.32 -30.20 14.97
CA PRO A 236 9.72 -30.36 15.37
C PRO A 236 10.69 -29.61 14.46
N GLN A 237 10.39 -29.53 13.16
CA GLN A 237 11.25 -28.87 12.17
C GLN A 237 11.26 -27.34 12.30
N LEU A 238 10.17 -26.75 12.81
CA LEU A 238 10.10 -25.31 13.07
C LEU A 238 10.83 -24.92 14.36
N ALA A 239 10.84 -25.82 15.35
CA ALA A 239 11.62 -25.64 16.59
C ALA A 239 13.13 -25.91 16.39
N SER A 240 13.49 -26.86 15.51
CA SER A 240 14.88 -27.28 15.32
C SER A 240 15.63 -26.55 14.20
N ASN A 241 14.93 -25.86 13.28
CA ASN A 241 15.56 -25.11 12.20
C ASN A 241 15.17 -23.62 12.26
N PRO A 242 15.86 -22.81 13.08
CA PRO A 242 15.69 -21.35 13.08
C PRO A 242 16.07 -20.69 11.74
N THR A 243 16.49 -21.46 10.73
CA THR A 243 16.85 -21.00 9.38
C THR A 243 15.78 -20.14 8.71
N ARG A 244 14.49 -20.36 9.02
CA ARG A 244 13.40 -19.48 8.53
C ARG A 244 13.32 -18.14 9.27
N LEU A 245 13.69 -18.11 10.54
CA LEU A 245 13.88 -16.86 11.30
C LEU A 245 15.19 -16.16 10.87
N ALA A 246 16.23 -16.92 10.51
CA ALA A 246 17.50 -16.42 9.99
C ALA A 246 17.38 -15.75 8.60
N GLY A 247 16.26 -15.92 7.90
CA GLY A 247 15.96 -15.15 6.68
C GLY A 247 15.96 -13.63 6.92
N SER A 248 15.66 -13.19 8.14
CA SER A 248 15.76 -11.78 8.54
C SER A 248 17.22 -11.27 8.56
N ALA A 249 18.19 -12.12 8.93
CA ALA A 249 19.62 -11.82 8.83
C ALA A 249 20.08 -11.73 7.36
N GLY A 250 19.55 -12.59 6.48
CA GLY A 250 19.81 -12.52 5.02
C GLY A 250 19.28 -11.23 4.38
N GLY A 251 18.17 -10.69 4.87
CA GLY A 251 17.61 -9.41 4.45
C GLY A 251 18.45 -8.18 4.85
N LEU A 252 19.27 -8.30 5.90
CA LEU A 252 20.25 -7.28 6.32
C LEU A 252 21.57 -7.40 5.56
N LEU A 253 22.06 -8.63 5.38
CA LEU A 253 23.38 -8.89 4.77
C LEU A 253 23.41 -8.62 3.27
N GLN A 254 22.28 -8.83 2.58
CA GLN A 254 22.06 -8.39 1.20
C GLN A 254 23.20 -8.68 0.20
N ILE A 255 23.74 -9.89 0.28
CA ILE A 255 24.85 -10.33 -0.57
C ILE A 255 24.47 -10.26 -2.05
N VAL A 256 23.27 -10.72 -2.43
CA VAL A 256 22.84 -10.79 -3.84
C VAL A 256 22.83 -9.43 -4.53
N PRO A 257 22.15 -8.38 -4.02
CA PRO A 257 22.17 -7.07 -4.68
C PRO A 257 23.56 -6.42 -4.67
N LEU A 258 24.40 -6.70 -3.67
CA LEU A 258 25.78 -6.20 -3.62
C LEU A 258 26.64 -6.84 -4.72
N VAL A 259 26.55 -8.16 -4.90
CA VAL A 259 27.22 -8.86 -6.02
C VAL A 259 26.70 -8.33 -7.36
N LEU A 260 25.38 -8.19 -7.52
CA LEU A 260 24.80 -7.63 -8.75
C LEU A 260 25.24 -6.19 -9.02
N TYR A 261 25.46 -5.38 -7.98
CA TYR A 261 25.99 -4.03 -8.12
C TYR A 261 27.40 -4.05 -8.73
N TYR A 262 28.32 -4.85 -8.18
CA TYR A 262 29.69 -4.94 -8.71
C TYR A 262 29.72 -5.55 -10.12
N VAL A 263 28.92 -6.59 -10.37
CA VAL A 263 28.80 -7.20 -11.71
C VAL A 263 28.26 -6.19 -12.73
N LYS A 264 27.19 -5.45 -12.39
CA LYS A 264 26.65 -4.40 -13.27
C LYS A 264 27.65 -3.29 -13.51
N LEU A 265 28.41 -2.89 -12.49
CA LEU A 265 29.42 -1.84 -12.63
C LEU A 265 30.55 -2.28 -13.56
N TYR A 266 30.97 -3.55 -13.47
CA TYR A 266 32.00 -4.12 -14.34
C TYR A 266 31.56 -4.18 -15.81
N ILE A 267 30.32 -4.61 -16.07
CA ILE A 267 29.83 -4.82 -17.44
C ILE A 267 29.31 -3.51 -18.08
N LEU A 268 28.60 -2.66 -17.35
CA LEU A 268 27.92 -1.46 -17.86
C LEU A 268 28.67 -0.14 -17.54
N GLY A 269 29.92 -0.22 -17.09
CA GLY A 269 30.72 0.92 -16.64
C GLY A 269 31.18 1.89 -17.73
N SER A 270 30.81 1.70 -19.00
CA SER A 270 31.36 2.49 -20.12
C SER A 270 30.78 3.90 -20.25
N ASN A 271 29.55 4.16 -19.77
CA ASN A 271 28.87 5.45 -19.96
C ASN A 271 28.58 6.15 -18.61
N PRO A 272 28.85 7.47 -18.47
CA PRO A 272 28.62 8.20 -17.22
C PRO A 272 27.15 8.21 -16.80
N CYS A 273 26.21 8.26 -17.75
CA CYS A 273 24.77 8.16 -17.46
C CYS A 273 24.36 6.79 -16.90
N LEU A 274 24.99 5.70 -17.36
CA LEU A 274 24.75 4.36 -16.82
C LEU A 274 25.33 4.22 -15.41
N ILE A 275 26.54 4.75 -15.19
CA ILE A 275 27.15 4.81 -13.85
C ILE A 275 26.27 5.60 -12.89
N TYR A 276 25.75 6.76 -13.31
CA TYR A 276 24.82 7.55 -12.50
C TYR A 276 23.58 6.74 -12.14
N THR A 277 22.97 6.07 -13.12
CA THR A 277 21.78 5.24 -12.90
C THR A 277 22.07 4.07 -11.93
N ILE A 278 23.25 3.45 -11.99
CA ILE A 278 23.62 2.34 -11.09
C ILE A 278 23.93 2.84 -9.67
N ARG A 279 24.62 3.98 -9.53
CA ARG A 279 25.05 4.52 -8.23
C ARG A 279 23.94 5.22 -7.45
N TYR A 280 23.05 5.92 -8.15
CA TYR A 280 22.04 6.79 -7.52
C TYR A 280 20.61 6.24 -7.63
N SER A 281 20.40 5.11 -8.31
CA SER A 281 19.09 4.44 -8.28
C SER A 281 18.94 3.62 -7.00
N LEU A 282 18.01 4.06 -6.16
CA LEU A 282 17.61 3.34 -4.96
C LEU A 282 16.80 2.10 -5.34
N ARG A 283 16.89 1.07 -4.50
CA ARG A 283 16.13 -0.17 -4.72
C ARG A 283 14.65 0.07 -4.44
N ASN A 284 13.78 -0.41 -5.33
CA ASN A 284 12.34 -0.37 -5.13
C ASN A 284 11.84 -1.61 -4.35
N VAL A 285 10.71 -1.45 -3.68
CA VAL A 285 9.98 -2.54 -3.02
C VAL A 285 9.04 -3.22 -4.02
N ALA A 286 9.16 -4.54 -4.11
CA ALA A 286 8.22 -5.38 -4.85
C ALA A 286 6.97 -5.66 -3.99
N TRP A 287 6.03 -4.72 -3.97
CA TRP A 287 4.82 -4.83 -3.16
C TRP A 287 3.97 -6.06 -3.48
N GLY A 288 3.90 -6.46 -4.76
CA GLY A 288 3.09 -7.60 -5.17
C GLY A 288 3.60 -8.98 -4.70
N THR A 289 4.84 -9.10 -4.24
CA THR A 289 5.38 -10.34 -3.64
C THR A 289 5.57 -10.26 -2.13
N LEU A 290 5.89 -9.07 -1.62
CA LEU A 290 6.14 -8.85 -0.20
C LEU A 290 4.85 -8.98 0.62
N PHE A 291 3.77 -8.29 0.22
CA PHE A 291 2.53 -8.31 0.98
C PHE A 291 1.94 -9.73 1.10
N PRO A 292 1.80 -10.52 0.02
CA PRO A 292 1.27 -11.88 0.12
C PRO A 292 2.06 -12.79 1.05
N ALA A 293 3.39 -12.69 1.02
CA ALA A 293 4.24 -13.48 1.90
C ALA A 293 4.00 -13.15 3.38
N MET A 294 3.81 -11.87 3.71
CA MET A 294 3.51 -11.44 5.07
C MET A 294 2.09 -11.82 5.50
N THR A 295 1.09 -11.63 4.64
CA THR A 295 -0.30 -12.01 4.95
C THR A 295 -0.46 -13.53 5.07
N LEU A 296 0.33 -14.32 4.34
CA LEU A 296 0.37 -15.78 4.50
C LEU A 296 0.86 -16.18 5.90
N ILE A 297 1.95 -15.57 6.39
CA ILE A 297 2.48 -15.84 7.74
C ILE A 297 1.44 -15.47 8.79
N THR A 298 0.76 -14.33 8.64
CA THR A 298 -0.37 -13.94 9.52
C THR A 298 -1.50 -14.96 9.47
N GLY A 299 -1.91 -15.39 8.27
CA GLY A 299 -2.97 -16.38 8.09
C GLY A 299 -2.64 -17.73 8.73
N ILE A 300 -1.38 -18.18 8.63
CA ILE A 300 -0.88 -19.37 9.33
C ILE A 300 -0.92 -19.15 10.85
N GLY A 301 -0.40 -18.03 11.35
CA GLY A 301 -0.43 -17.73 12.79
C GLY A 301 -1.84 -17.77 13.38
N LEU A 302 -2.82 -17.20 12.66
CA LEU A 302 -4.23 -17.23 13.07
C LEU A 302 -4.83 -18.64 12.99
N ALA A 303 -4.60 -19.37 11.90
CA ALA A 303 -5.11 -20.73 11.73
C ALA A 303 -4.59 -21.70 12.81
N TYR A 304 -3.32 -21.56 13.19
CA TYR A 304 -2.69 -22.42 14.20
C TYR A 304 -2.90 -21.94 15.64
N SER A 305 -3.51 -20.76 15.86
CA SER A 305 -3.76 -20.23 17.21
C SER A 305 -4.56 -21.19 18.10
N ASN A 306 -5.47 -21.99 17.50
CA ASN A 306 -6.31 -22.95 18.23
C ASN A 306 -5.68 -24.34 18.37
N ILE A 307 -4.72 -24.68 17.50
CA ILE A 307 -4.14 -26.03 17.40
C ILE A 307 -2.82 -26.11 18.16
N SER A 308 -1.98 -25.09 18.00
CA SER A 308 -0.66 -25.02 18.61
C SER A 308 -0.36 -23.56 19.00
N PRO A 309 -0.75 -23.13 20.21
CA PRO A 309 -0.63 -21.72 20.62
C PRO A 309 0.82 -21.23 20.70
N ILE A 310 1.81 -22.14 20.83
CA ILE A 310 3.22 -21.78 20.84
C ILE A 310 3.70 -21.16 19.51
N ILE A 311 3.06 -21.51 18.39
CA ILE A 311 3.35 -20.92 17.08
C ILE A 311 3.06 -19.41 17.07
N ASN A 312 2.03 -18.97 17.79
CA ASN A 312 1.66 -17.56 17.84
C ASN A 312 2.78 -16.71 18.49
N GLY A 313 3.43 -17.22 19.54
CA GLY A 313 4.60 -16.57 20.14
C GLY A 313 5.77 -16.42 19.16
N LEU A 314 6.08 -17.48 18.40
CA LEU A 314 7.12 -17.46 17.35
C LEU A 314 6.78 -16.48 16.22
N VAL A 315 5.51 -16.45 15.78
CA VAL A 315 5.03 -15.51 14.76
C VAL A 315 5.13 -14.05 15.24
N CYS A 316 4.81 -13.79 16.51
CA CYS A 316 4.96 -12.46 17.11
C CYS A 316 6.43 -11.99 17.08
N VAL A 317 7.37 -12.85 17.50
CA VAL A 317 8.81 -12.54 17.44
C VAL A 317 9.28 -12.34 15.99
N ALA A 318 8.81 -13.16 15.06
CA ALA A 318 9.14 -13.01 13.64
C ALA A 318 8.66 -11.66 13.07
N PHE A 319 7.43 -11.24 13.37
CA PHE A 319 6.92 -9.94 12.95
C PHE A 319 7.67 -8.77 13.60
N PHE A 320 8.09 -8.91 14.86
CA PHE A 320 8.93 -7.90 15.50
C PHE A 320 10.29 -7.75 14.80
N LEU A 321 10.96 -8.86 14.48
CA LEU A 321 12.23 -8.82 13.73
C LEU A 321 12.02 -8.27 12.31
N PHE A 322 10.97 -8.71 11.61
CA PHE A 322 10.65 -8.18 10.30
C PHE A 322 10.37 -6.68 10.35
N TYR A 323 9.66 -6.20 11.37
CA TYR A 323 9.41 -4.78 11.57
C TYR A 323 10.73 -4.01 11.66
N GLN A 324 11.70 -4.46 12.46
CA GLN A 324 12.98 -3.75 12.58
C GLN A 324 13.81 -3.81 11.30
N VAL A 325 13.84 -4.95 10.60
CA VAL A 325 14.52 -5.07 9.31
C VAL A 325 13.89 -4.14 8.29
N TRP A 326 12.56 -4.19 8.09
CA TRP A 326 11.90 -3.34 7.10
C TRP A 326 11.96 -1.87 7.46
N LYS A 327 11.86 -1.51 8.74
CA LYS A 327 12.08 -0.13 9.20
C LYS A 327 13.47 0.36 8.82
N TYR A 328 14.52 -0.44 9.07
CA TYR A 328 15.88 -0.09 8.67
C TYR A 328 15.99 0.05 7.14
N LEU A 329 15.42 -0.88 6.38
CA LEU A 329 15.47 -0.84 4.90
C LEU A 329 14.76 0.39 4.33
N PHE A 330 13.61 0.77 4.87
CA PHE A 330 12.86 1.95 4.42
C PHE A 330 13.57 3.26 4.75
N LEU A 331 14.30 3.33 5.87
CA LEU A 331 15.01 4.54 6.26
C LEU A 331 16.30 4.75 5.45
N TRP A 332 17.02 3.67 5.11
CA TRP A 332 18.39 3.79 4.60
C TRP A 332 18.62 3.34 3.16
N GLN A 333 17.78 2.47 2.60
CA GLN A 333 18.10 1.81 1.33
C GLN A 333 17.02 1.90 0.27
N LEU A 334 15.75 1.86 0.68
CA LEU A 334 14.64 1.77 -0.26
C LEU A 334 14.16 3.16 -0.67
N GLY A 335 13.99 3.35 -1.97
CA GLY A 335 13.34 4.52 -2.55
C GLY A 335 12.11 4.07 -3.32
N GLN A 336 10.94 4.64 -3.02
CA GLN A 336 9.74 4.39 -3.80
C GLN A 336 9.73 5.29 -5.05
N PRO A 337 9.77 4.72 -6.26
CA PRO A 337 9.59 5.50 -7.47
C PRO A 337 8.13 5.96 -7.58
N GLU A 338 7.89 7.04 -8.31
CA GLU A 338 6.53 7.57 -8.54
C GLU A 338 5.58 6.53 -9.13
N ALA A 339 6.08 5.65 -10.00
CA ALA A 339 5.35 4.54 -10.60
C ALA A 339 4.92 3.45 -9.60
N GLY A 340 5.54 3.42 -8.40
CA GLY A 340 5.24 2.46 -7.34
C GLY A 340 4.39 3.02 -6.21
N ASN A 341 3.95 4.28 -6.33
CA ASN A 341 3.16 4.93 -5.29
C ASN A 341 1.68 4.53 -5.42
N THR A 342 1.24 3.57 -4.61
CA THR A 342 -0.14 3.06 -4.62
C THR A 342 -1.12 3.95 -3.85
N GLY A 343 -0.69 5.06 -3.26
CA GLY A 343 -1.56 5.94 -2.46
C GLY A 343 -2.25 5.24 -1.29
N GLY A 344 -1.69 4.12 -0.80
CA GLY A 344 -2.28 3.31 0.26
C GLY A 344 -3.28 2.25 -0.21
N LEU A 345 -3.52 2.08 -1.52
CA LEU A 345 -4.45 1.06 -2.07
C LEU A 345 -4.10 -0.40 -1.69
N SER A 346 -2.85 -0.66 -1.29
CA SER A 346 -2.43 -1.98 -0.82
C SER A 346 -3.05 -2.35 0.53
N PHE A 347 -3.37 -1.37 1.39
CA PHE A 347 -3.96 -1.59 2.71
C PHE A 347 -5.37 -2.20 2.67
N PRO A 348 -6.37 -1.62 1.98
CA PRO A 348 -7.72 -2.20 1.89
C PRO A 348 -7.77 -3.53 1.14
N LYS A 349 -6.66 -3.92 0.50
CA LYS A 349 -6.52 -5.22 -0.16
C LYS A 349 -5.94 -6.29 0.77
N ALA A 350 -5.20 -5.86 1.80
CA ALA A 350 -4.56 -6.73 2.78
C ALA A 350 -5.48 -7.05 3.97
N VAL A 351 -6.35 -6.10 4.34
CA VAL A 351 -7.52 -6.31 5.21
C VAL A 351 -8.57 -7.09 4.44
#